data_AF-A0A928HG32-F1
#
_entry.id   AF-A0A928HG32-F1
#
_cell.length_a   1.000
_cell.length_b   1.000
_cell.length_c   1.000
_cell.angle_alpha   90.00
_cell.angle_beta   90.00
_cell.angle_gamma   90.00
#
_symmetry.space_group_name_H-M   'P 1'
#
loop_
_entity.id
_entity.type
_entity.pdbx_description
1 polymer ?
#
loop_
_entity_poly.entity_id
_entity_poly.type
_entity_poly.pdbx_seq_one_letter_code
_entity_poly.pdbx_strand_id
1 'polypeptide(L)'
;MKKLLTLFLAFIPAFVMASDETVQSSATMQNGKNTAAGKTVVQNWLSLDSLGIIHDARVSEYMLQEYGFESKATFNAVTLTKYTGTAEGVRIPRVKRIGDYSFADSNTIKAVVISDGTTSIGEGAFRGCAYLASIVIPNSVIDIGNYAFCRSGLTSVTIPKGVLSIGEGTFADCFKLMTVTILDGVISIGDGAFSDCNSLLAVTFPESIRSIGGLAFYECESLTSVTIPANVTHIGIGAFGECTHVTEFCVSEDNTHFKSINGVLFTADGQVLIQFPLGSSITEYTVPDGVKCIGFAAFCRSENLRSVTIPESVTVFGDEAFDGCENFTIYGAPGSKAEKYAREHGIDFQEASESFPAFE
;
A
#
# COMPACT_ATOMS: atom_id res chain seq x y z
N MET A 1 -22.20 -6.98 -18.76
CA MET A 1 -22.49 -6.30 -17.48
C MET A 1 -23.63 -7.02 -16.77
N LYS A 2 -23.44 -7.46 -15.51
CA LYS A 2 -24.33 -8.29 -14.63
C LYS A 2 -23.95 -9.76 -14.34
N LYS A 3 -22.69 -10.18 -14.51
CA LYS A 3 -22.22 -11.50 -13.98
C LYS A 3 -20.88 -11.48 -13.24
N LEU A 4 -20.45 -10.32 -12.73
CA LEU A 4 -19.20 -10.19 -11.96
C LEU A 4 -19.40 -9.56 -10.57
N LEU A 5 -20.61 -9.63 -10.01
CA LEU A 5 -20.94 -9.01 -8.71
C LEU A 5 -21.24 -10.05 -7.60
N THR A 6 -20.96 -11.33 -7.83
CA THR A 6 -21.37 -12.41 -6.91
C THR A 6 -20.22 -13.18 -6.27
N LEU A 7 -19.05 -12.55 -6.14
CA LEU A 7 -17.89 -13.14 -5.47
C LEU A 7 -17.15 -12.17 -4.53
N PHE A 8 -17.89 -11.26 -3.87
CA PHE A 8 -17.31 -10.28 -2.92
C PHE A 8 -17.87 -10.35 -1.49
N LEU A 9 -18.67 -11.37 -1.16
CA LEU A 9 -19.29 -11.50 0.17
C LEU A 9 -18.81 -12.73 0.99
N ALA A 10 -17.85 -13.52 0.49
CA ALA A 10 -17.49 -14.79 1.12
C ALA A 10 -16.37 -14.73 2.18
N PHE A 11 -15.78 -13.55 2.47
CA PHE A 11 -14.68 -13.41 3.44
C PHE A 11 -14.87 -12.29 4.46
N ILE A 12 -16.11 -11.90 4.71
CA ILE A 12 -16.41 -11.13 5.92
C ILE A 12 -16.65 -12.16 7.03
N PRO A 13 -15.83 -12.25 8.10
CA PRO A 13 -16.21 -13.04 9.27
C PRO A 13 -17.61 -12.61 9.71
N ALA A 14 -18.44 -13.55 10.15
CA ALA A 14 -19.89 -13.40 10.43
C ALA A 14 -20.29 -12.27 11.43
N PHE A 15 -19.38 -11.38 11.77
CA PHE A 15 -19.50 -10.22 12.63
C PHE A 15 -20.24 -9.02 11.99
N VAL A 16 -20.43 -8.97 10.66
CA VAL A 16 -20.86 -7.73 9.96
C VAL A 16 -22.34 -7.72 9.53
N MET A 17 -23.13 -8.78 9.76
CA MET A 17 -24.53 -8.84 9.28
C MET A 17 -25.58 -8.74 10.40
N ALA A 18 -25.48 -7.71 11.24
CA ALA A 18 -26.60 -7.30 12.09
C ALA A 18 -26.81 -5.79 11.94
N SER A 19 -27.46 -5.40 10.84
CA SER A 19 -28.13 -4.11 10.74
C SER A 19 -29.45 -4.18 11.50
N ASP A 20 -29.59 -3.32 12.51
CA ASP A 20 -30.79 -2.58 12.91
C ASP A 20 -32.15 -3.22 12.55
N GLU A 21 -32.78 -3.92 13.50
CA GLU A 21 -34.25 -3.95 13.69
C GLU A 21 -34.65 -4.72 14.99
N THR A 22 -35.20 -3.96 15.95
CA THR A 22 -36.18 -4.33 17.00
C THR A 22 -36.01 -5.64 17.80
N VAL A 23 -35.65 -5.56 19.09
CA VAL A 23 -36.27 -6.38 20.16
C VAL A 23 -36.31 -5.62 21.49
N GLN A 24 -37.53 -5.37 21.99
CA GLN A 24 -37.81 -4.99 23.37
C GLN A 24 -37.77 -6.20 24.32
N SER A 25 -37.36 -5.91 25.56
CA SER A 25 -37.81 -6.50 26.84
C SER A 25 -37.04 -7.67 27.49
N SER A 26 -36.62 -7.36 28.72
CA SER A 26 -36.49 -8.19 29.93
C SER A 26 -35.57 -9.41 29.94
N ALA A 27 -34.48 -9.32 30.70
CA ALA A 27 -34.02 -10.43 31.55
C ALA A 27 -33.13 -9.94 32.71
N THR A 28 -33.51 -10.39 33.90
CA THR A 28 -32.91 -10.24 35.24
C THR A 28 -31.47 -10.73 35.35
N MET A 29 -30.66 -10.02 36.15
CA MET A 29 -29.32 -10.44 36.59
C MET A 29 -29.35 -11.78 37.33
N GLN A 30 -28.58 -12.77 36.85
CA GLN A 30 -28.06 -13.85 37.70
C GLN A 30 -26.58 -14.09 37.41
N ASN A 31 -25.81 -14.06 38.50
CA ASN A 31 -24.39 -14.41 38.58
C ASN A 31 -24.15 -15.86 38.15
N GLY A 32 -23.22 -16.07 37.21
CA GLY A 32 -22.75 -17.40 36.81
C GLY A 32 -21.32 -17.35 36.27
N LYS A 33 -20.43 -18.11 36.92
CA LYS A 33 -18.99 -18.20 36.67
C LYS A 33 -18.64 -18.78 35.29
N ASN A 34 -17.62 -18.18 34.66
CA ASN A 34 -16.64 -18.71 33.68
C ASN A 34 -16.92 -20.06 32.99
N THR A 35 -17.00 -20.05 31.65
CA THR A 35 -16.08 -20.73 30.69
C THR A 35 -16.67 -20.72 29.26
N ALA A 36 -16.52 -19.61 28.53
CA ALA A 36 -16.76 -19.55 27.07
C ALA A 36 -16.18 -18.25 26.47
N ALA A 37 -14.87 -18.07 26.54
CA ALA A 37 -14.16 -16.80 26.29
C ALA A 37 -14.12 -16.29 24.81
N GLY A 38 -14.99 -16.76 23.92
CA GLY A 38 -14.98 -16.33 22.51
C GLY A 38 -16.34 -16.01 21.90
N LYS A 39 -17.46 -16.44 22.49
CA LYS A 39 -18.80 -16.27 21.90
C LYS A 39 -19.65 -15.17 22.56
N THR A 40 -19.33 -14.78 23.79
CA THR A 40 -20.10 -13.76 24.55
C THR A 40 -19.74 -12.31 24.19
N VAL A 41 -18.61 -12.10 23.49
CA VAL A 41 -18.02 -10.76 23.24
C VAL A 41 -18.86 -9.91 22.27
N VAL A 42 -19.56 -10.52 21.30
CA VAL A 42 -20.32 -9.79 20.26
C VAL A 42 -21.68 -9.31 20.77
N GLN A 43 -22.37 -10.13 21.58
CA GLN A 43 -23.74 -9.84 22.01
C GLN A 43 -23.82 -8.76 23.09
N ASN A 44 -22.79 -8.59 23.93
CA ASN A 44 -22.78 -7.55 24.97
C ASN A 44 -22.51 -6.14 24.45
N TRP A 45 -21.86 -5.98 23.29
CA TRP A 45 -21.66 -4.66 22.68
C TRP A 45 -22.91 -4.17 21.94
N LEU A 46 -23.64 -5.07 21.28
CA LEU A 46 -24.95 -4.77 20.66
C LEU A 46 -26.00 -4.38 21.72
N SER A 47 -25.95 -4.98 22.92
CA SER A 47 -26.87 -4.61 24.02
C SER A 47 -26.53 -3.24 24.64
N LEU A 48 -25.27 -2.80 24.61
CA LEU A 48 -24.86 -1.49 25.12
C LEU A 48 -25.11 -0.34 24.12
N ASP A 49 -24.92 -0.60 22.82
CA ASP A 49 -25.29 0.33 21.74
C ASP A 49 -26.82 0.58 21.71
N SER A 50 -27.63 -0.47 21.87
CA SER A 50 -29.10 -0.36 21.89
C SER A 50 -29.69 0.35 23.11
N LEU A 51 -28.90 0.51 24.18
CA LEU A 51 -29.30 1.21 25.41
C LEU A 51 -28.86 2.69 25.45
N GLY A 52 -28.12 3.20 24.45
CA GLY A 52 -27.68 4.60 24.41
C GLY A 52 -26.69 5.00 25.50
N ILE A 53 -26.01 4.04 26.14
CA ILE A 53 -25.16 4.28 27.32
C ILE A 53 -23.77 4.87 26.94
N ILE A 54 -23.38 4.85 25.67
CA ILE A 54 -22.06 5.32 25.20
C ILE A 54 -21.99 6.86 24.97
N HIS A 55 -22.91 7.63 25.56
CA HIS A 55 -22.95 9.09 25.43
C HIS A 55 -22.23 9.86 26.57
N ASP A 56 -21.60 9.17 27.52
CA ASP A 56 -20.89 9.82 28.64
C ASP A 56 -19.38 9.52 28.63
N ALA A 57 -18.57 10.57 28.43
CA ALA A 57 -17.11 10.53 28.43
C ALA A 57 -16.48 10.04 29.76
N ARG A 58 -17.26 9.90 30.85
CA ARG A 58 -16.79 9.37 32.14
C ARG A 58 -17.10 7.89 32.34
N VAL A 59 -18.05 7.32 31.59
CA VAL A 59 -18.40 5.89 31.62
C VAL A 59 -17.44 5.07 30.74
N SER A 60 -16.69 5.73 29.84
CA SER A 60 -15.78 5.09 28.89
C SER A 60 -14.46 4.59 29.49
N GLU A 61 -13.81 5.29 30.43
CA GLU A 61 -12.43 4.95 30.82
C GLU A 61 -12.32 3.66 31.64
N TYR A 62 -13.26 3.40 32.56
CA TYR A 62 -13.30 2.17 33.36
C TYR A 62 -13.66 0.93 32.52
N MET A 63 -14.65 1.05 31.62
CA MET A 63 -15.04 -0.04 30.73
C MET A 63 -13.93 -0.35 29.72
N LEU A 64 -13.22 0.67 29.23
CA LEU A 64 -12.07 0.51 28.33
C LEU A 64 -10.96 -0.36 28.95
N GLN A 65 -10.63 -0.13 30.22
CA GLN A 65 -9.60 -0.90 30.93
C GLN A 65 -9.97 -2.39 31.07
N GLU A 66 -11.24 -2.71 31.30
CA GLU A 66 -11.71 -4.10 31.35
C GLU A 66 -11.51 -4.84 30.01
N TYR A 67 -11.47 -4.10 28.91
CA TYR A 67 -11.20 -4.62 27.57
C TYR A 67 -9.76 -4.36 27.10
N GLY A 68 -8.87 -3.99 28.01
CA GLY A 68 -7.45 -3.80 27.75
C GLY A 68 -7.10 -2.49 27.03
N PHE A 69 -7.99 -1.51 26.99
CA PHE A 69 -7.68 -0.19 26.41
C PHE A 69 -7.25 0.80 27.50
N GLU A 70 -6.13 1.48 27.24
CA GLU A 70 -5.74 2.70 27.94
C GLU A 70 -6.10 3.90 27.07
N SER A 71 -6.57 4.98 27.69
CA SER A 71 -7.00 6.16 26.97
C SER A 71 -6.65 7.45 27.71
N LYS A 72 -6.68 8.56 26.99
CA LYS A 72 -6.58 9.91 27.54
C LYS A 72 -7.77 10.73 27.06
N ALA A 73 -8.56 11.20 28.01
CA ALA A 73 -9.69 12.10 27.74
C ALA A 73 -9.26 13.57 27.83
N THR A 74 -9.81 14.38 26.94
CA THR A 74 -9.85 15.85 27.00
C THR A 74 -11.30 16.29 26.98
N PHE A 75 -11.59 17.59 27.18
CA PHE A 75 -12.95 18.11 27.21
C PHE A 75 -13.80 17.72 25.98
N ASN A 76 -13.18 17.52 24.81
CA ASN A 76 -13.89 17.25 23.54
C ASN A 76 -13.45 15.97 22.82
N ALA A 77 -12.55 15.17 23.37
CA ALA A 77 -12.00 14.02 22.65
C ALA A 77 -11.42 12.96 23.59
N VAL A 78 -11.66 11.69 23.24
CA VAL A 78 -10.95 10.54 23.80
C VAL A 78 -9.92 10.07 22.76
N THR A 79 -8.69 9.86 23.21
CA THR A 79 -7.61 9.25 22.43
C THR A 79 -7.25 7.92 23.07
N LEU A 80 -7.28 6.81 22.30
CA LEU A 80 -6.69 5.56 22.77
C LEU A 80 -5.18 5.70 22.77
N THR A 81 -4.53 5.37 23.87
CA THR A 81 -3.07 5.48 24.01
C THR A 81 -2.39 4.12 24.00
N LYS A 82 -3.10 3.05 24.37
CA LYS A 82 -2.55 1.70 24.37
C LYS A 82 -3.65 0.65 24.35
N TYR A 83 -3.34 -0.51 23.79
CA TYR A 83 -4.10 -1.74 23.91
C TYR A 83 -3.22 -2.83 24.50
N THR A 84 -3.64 -3.40 25.63
CA THR A 84 -3.00 -4.47 26.39
C THR A 84 -3.85 -5.75 26.41
N GLY A 85 -5.00 -5.73 25.74
CA GLY A 85 -5.89 -6.88 25.64
C GLY A 85 -5.30 -8.01 24.78
N THR A 86 -5.88 -9.20 24.95
CA THR A 86 -5.45 -10.44 24.27
C THR A 86 -6.50 -10.99 23.31
N ALA A 87 -7.58 -10.23 23.06
CA ALA A 87 -8.66 -10.65 22.19
C ALA A 87 -8.19 -10.72 20.72
N GLU A 88 -8.61 -11.77 20.02
CA GLU A 88 -8.32 -11.92 18.58
C GLU A 88 -9.19 -10.99 17.71
N GLY A 89 -10.38 -10.61 18.18
CA GLY A 89 -11.27 -9.66 17.53
C GLY A 89 -11.50 -8.46 18.42
N VAL A 90 -11.21 -7.26 17.91
CA VAL A 90 -11.28 -6.02 18.67
C VAL A 90 -12.22 -5.03 17.99
N ARG A 91 -13.23 -4.57 18.72
CA ARG A 91 -14.04 -3.40 18.32
C ARG A 91 -13.52 -2.20 19.08
N ILE A 92 -12.93 -1.26 18.36
CA ILE A 92 -12.50 0.02 18.93
C ILE A 92 -13.76 0.88 19.12
N PRO A 93 -14.06 1.34 20.35
CA PRO A 93 -15.24 2.19 20.60
C PRO A 93 -15.14 3.53 19.88
N ARG A 94 -16.21 4.33 19.97
CA ARG A 94 -16.24 5.71 19.46
C ARG A 94 -15.23 6.59 20.20
N VAL A 95 -13.99 6.57 19.74
CA VAL A 95 -12.93 7.48 20.16
C VAL A 95 -12.69 8.49 19.05
N LYS A 96 -12.12 9.65 19.38
CA LYS A 96 -11.78 10.63 18.34
C LYS A 96 -10.51 10.22 17.61
N ARG A 97 -9.56 9.63 18.34
CA ARG A 97 -8.22 9.30 17.86
C ARG A 97 -7.78 7.94 18.37
N ILE A 98 -7.18 7.15 17.49
CA ILE A 98 -6.33 6.02 17.86
C ILE A 98 -4.91 6.58 17.92
N GLY A 99 -4.28 6.53 19.07
CA GLY A 99 -2.97 7.14 19.31
C GLY A 99 -1.82 6.34 18.72
N ASP A 100 -0.68 6.99 18.66
CA ASP A 100 0.55 6.45 18.09
C ASP A 100 0.95 5.17 18.83
N TYR A 101 1.36 4.16 18.06
CA TYR A 101 1.81 2.85 18.55
C TYR A 101 0.82 2.13 19.49
N SER A 102 -0.45 2.53 19.53
CA SER A 102 -1.39 2.06 20.54
C SER A 102 -1.67 0.54 20.50
N PHE A 103 -1.56 -0.10 19.34
CA PHE A 103 -1.66 -1.55 19.15
C PHE A 103 -0.35 -2.19 18.67
N ALA A 104 0.75 -1.44 18.63
CA ALA A 104 1.99 -1.89 18.01
C ALA A 104 2.47 -3.24 18.58
N ASP A 105 2.99 -4.08 17.68
CA ASP A 105 3.52 -5.43 17.93
C ASP A 105 2.52 -6.40 18.60
N SER A 106 1.22 -6.10 18.53
CA SER A 106 0.19 -7.02 19.03
C SER A 106 0.21 -8.33 18.24
N ASN A 107 0.50 -9.41 18.96
CA ASN A 107 0.58 -10.77 18.42
C ASN A 107 -0.73 -11.57 18.58
N THR A 108 -1.80 -10.93 19.05
CA THR A 108 -3.09 -11.60 19.30
C THR A 108 -4.18 -11.13 18.35
N ILE A 109 -4.20 -9.84 18.00
CA ILE A 109 -5.28 -9.28 17.19
C ILE A 109 -5.24 -9.84 15.76
N LYS A 110 -6.39 -10.30 15.29
CA LYS A 110 -6.63 -10.84 13.95
C LYS A 110 -7.63 -10.02 13.17
N ALA A 111 -8.57 -9.37 13.85
CA ALA A 111 -9.56 -8.52 13.23
C ALA A 111 -9.82 -7.27 14.08
N VAL A 112 -9.88 -6.11 13.45
CA VAL A 112 -10.21 -4.84 14.09
C VAL A 112 -11.38 -4.16 13.39
N VAL A 113 -12.35 -3.67 14.15
CA VAL A 113 -13.42 -2.80 13.66
C VAL A 113 -13.31 -1.45 14.36
N ILE A 114 -13.02 -0.40 13.61
CA ILE A 114 -12.98 0.97 14.13
C ILE A 114 -14.39 1.57 14.04
N SER A 115 -14.91 2.08 15.16
CA SER A 115 -16.25 2.70 15.19
C SER A 115 -16.25 4.10 14.58
N ASP A 116 -17.38 4.46 13.96
CA ASP A 116 -17.66 5.80 13.42
C ASP A 116 -17.44 6.90 14.47
N GLY A 117 -16.82 8.00 14.04
CA GLY A 117 -16.45 9.13 14.89
C GLY A 117 -14.94 9.21 15.14
N THR A 118 -14.22 8.11 14.90
CA THR A 118 -12.75 8.11 14.82
C THR A 118 -12.32 8.90 13.60
N THR A 119 -11.51 9.94 13.80
CA THR A 119 -11.04 10.81 12.71
C THR A 119 -9.57 10.63 12.37
N SER A 120 -8.76 10.09 13.29
CA SER A 120 -7.34 9.86 13.03
C SER A 120 -6.86 8.52 13.58
N ILE A 121 -6.01 7.85 12.80
CA ILE A 121 -5.18 6.70 13.21
C ILE A 121 -3.74 7.20 13.32
N GLY A 122 -3.14 7.06 14.50
CA GLY A 122 -1.81 7.59 14.80
C GLY A 122 -0.67 6.85 14.11
N GLU A 123 0.52 7.43 14.20
CA GLU A 123 1.76 6.85 13.68
C GLU A 123 1.99 5.46 14.28
N GLY A 124 2.29 4.48 13.43
CA GLY A 124 2.60 3.13 13.88
C GLY A 124 1.50 2.44 14.68
N ALA A 125 0.25 2.94 14.66
CA ALA A 125 -0.82 2.48 15.56
C ALA A 125 -1.02 0.97 15.56
N PHE A 126 -0.88 0.29 14.42
CA PHE A 126 -0.95 -1.16 14.24
C PHE A 126 0.34 -1.73 13.64
N ARG A 127 1.47 -1.04 13.82
CA ARG A 127 2.78 -1.51 13.34
C ARG A 127 3.11 -2.88 13.94
N GLY A 128 3.62 -3.81 13.15
CA GLY A 128 4.04 -5.14 13.64
C GLY A 128 2.89 -6.06 14.07
N CYS A 129 1.63 -5.70 13.81
CA CYS A 129 0.47 -6.57 14.08
C CYS A 129 0.39 -7.70 13.04
N ALA A 130 1.35 -8.62 13.05
CA ALA A 130 1.58 -9.62 12.00
C ALA A 130 0.44 -10.63 11.82
N TYR A 131 -0.48 -10.72 12.78
CA TYR A 131 -1.68 -11.56 12.72
C TYR A 131 -2.95 -10.81 12.33
N LEU A 132 -2.92 -9.47 12.26
CA LEU A 132 -4.06 -8.64 11.90
C LEU A 132 -4.42 -8.84 10.41
N ALA A 133 -5.35 -9.75 10.13
CA ALA A 133 -5.75 -10.13 8.78
C ALA A 133 -6.78 -9.18 8.17
N SER A 134 -7.60 -8.52 9.00
CA SER A 134 -8.68 -7.64 8.53
C SER A 134 -8.85 -6.43 9.43
N ILE A 135 -9.06 -5.28 8.81
CA ILE A 135 -9.47 -4.05 9.50
C ILE A 135 -10.59 -3.34 8.75
N VAL A 136 -11.57 -2.84 9.49
CA VAL A 136 -12.61 -1.94 8.98
C VAL A 136 -12.30 -0.52 9.43
N ILE A 137 -11.92 0.34 8.48
CA ILE A 137 -11.67 1.77 8.68
C ILE A 137 -12.93 2.56 8.27
N PRO A 138 -13.58 3.30 9.19
CA PRO A 138 -14.81 4.01 8.87
C PRO A 138 -14.54 5.27 8.04
N ASN A 139 -15.56 5.74 7.32
CA ASN A 139 -15.49 6.94 6.49
C ASN A 139 -15.24 8.24 7.29
N SER A 140 -15.37 8.20 8.62
CA SER A 140 -15.02 9.33 9.48
C SER A 140 -13.52 9.55 9.60
N VAL A 141 -12.69 8.56 9.28
CA VAL A 141 -11.22 8.70 9.30
C VAL A 141 -10.80 9.58 8.14
N ILE A 142 -10.04 10.63 8.48
CA ILE A 142 -9.49 11.60 7.53
C ILE A 142 -7.96 11.62 7.53
N ASP A 143 -7.34 10.99 8.53
CA ASP A 143 -5.90 11.01 8.76
C ASP A 143 -5.41 9.63 9.22
N ILE A 144 -4.36 9.13 8.55
CA ILE A 144 -3.67 7.87 8.87
C ILE A 144 -2.19 8.20 8.92
N GLY A 145 -1.60 8.08 10.11
CA GLY A 145 -0.21 8.41 10.36
C GLY A 145 0.76 7.47 9.65
N ASN A 146 2.01 7.93 9.53
CA ASN A 146 3.10 7.15 8.95
C ASN A 146 3.23 5.79 9.65
N TYR A 147 3.62 4.77 8.89
CA TYR A 147 3.84 3.41 9.39
C TYR A 147 2.64 2.76 10.11
N ALA A 148 1.43 3.33 10.04
CA ALA A 148 0.29 2.91 10.86
C ALA A 148 -0.04 1.42 10.76
N PHE A 149 0.20 0.78 9.62
CA PHE A 149 -0.02 -0.64 9.38
C PHE A 149 1.25 -1.38 8.91
N CYS A 150 2.43 -0.76 9.06
CA CYS A 150 3.69 -1.36 8.66
C CYS A 150 3.88 -2.73 9.33
N ARG A 151 4.30 -3.76 8.59
CA ARG A 151 4.46 -5.15 9.07
C ARG A 151 3.17 -5.78 9.62
N SER A 152 2.00 -5.30 9.20
CA SER A 152 0.73 -5.93 9.58
C SER A 152 0.44 -7.17 8.74
N GLY A 153 -0.40 -8.07 9.26
CA GLY A 153 -0.83 -9.28 8.57
C GLY A 153 -1.96 -9.08 7.56
N LEU A 154 -2.25 -7.83 7.16
CA LEU A 154 -3.45 -7.50 6.38
C LEU A 154 -3.41 -8.20 5.03
N THR A 155 -4.55 -8.76 4.61
CA THR A 155 -4.69 -9.36 3.27
C THR A 155 -5.38 -8.44 2.29
N SER A 156 -6.18 -7.51 2.80
CA SER A 156 -6.85 -6.46 2.04
C SER A 156 -7.08 -5.24 2.91
N VAL A 157 -7.13 -4.07 2.29
CA VAL A 157 -7.51 -2.83 2.97
C VAL A 157 -8.29 -1.91 2.03
N THR A 158 -9.29 -1.22 2.58
CA THR A 158 -9.98 -0.12 1.90
C THR A 158 -9.60 1.19 2.57
N ILE A 159 -9.01 2.11 1.81
CA ILE A 159 -8.69 3.45 2.27
C ILE A 159 -9.94 4.32 2.07
N PRO A 160 -10.53 4.88 3.13
CA PRO A 160 -11.79 5.59 3.03
C PRO A 160 -11.62 6.93 2.30
N LYS A 161 -12.69 7.41 1.66
CA LYS A 161 -12.75 8.66 0.86
C LYS A 161 -12.32 9.94 1.60
N GLY A 162 -12.35 9.93 2.94
CA GLY A 162 -11.99 11.07 3.76
C GLY A 162 -10.48 11.27 3.89
N VAL A 163 -9.69 10.23 3.59
CA VAL A 163 -8.23 10.26 3.67
C VAL A 163 -7.67 10.95 2.43
N LEU A 164 -6.88 12.01 2.64
CA LEU A 164 -6.28 12.78 1.55
C LEU A 164 -4.91 12.24 1.12
N SER A 165 -4.22 11.53 2.00
CA SER A 165 -2.88 11.01 1.74
C SER A 165 -2.65 9.68 2.45
N ILE A 166 -2.01 8.74 1.77
CA ILE A 166 -1.41 7.56 2.39
C ILE A 166 0.01 7.97 2.80
N GLY A 167 0.29 8.01 4.10
CA GLY A 167 1.56 8.49 4.64
C GLY A 167 2.75 7.56 4.34
N GLU A 168 3.93 8.02 4.72
CA GLU A 168 5.19 7.27 4.59
C GLU A 168 5.09 5.89 5.24
N GLY A 169 5.49 4.85 4.51
CA GLY A 169 5.56 3.48 5.02
C GLY A 169 4.26 2.91 5.58
N THR A 170 3.09 3.52 5.30
CA THR A 170 1.81 3.17 5.96
C THR A 170 1.52 1.68 5.94
N PHE A 171 1.78 1.01 4.81
CA PHE A 171 1.63 -0.43 4.60
C PHE A 171 2.95 -1.12 4.23
N ALA A 172 4.10 -0.51 4.51
CA ALA A 172 5.40 -1.14 4.25
C ALA A 172 5.51 -2.51 4.94
N ASP A 173 6.18 -3.48 4.32
CA ASP A 173 6.35 -4.85 4.80
C ASP A 173 5.02 -5.62 5.07
N CYS A 174 3.89 -5.21 4.45
CA CYS A 174 2.65 -5.98 4.54
C CYS A 174 2.68 -7.17 3.58
N PHE A 175 3.55 -8.15 3.86
CA PHE A 175 3.86 -9.28 2.96
C PHE A 175 2.65 -10.10 2.49
N LYS A 176 1.52 -10.05 3.22
CA LYS A 176 0.28 -10.77 2.89
C LYS A 176 -0.77 -9.92 2.16
N LEU A 177 -0.51 -8.63 1.97
CA LEU A 177 -1.47 -7.69 1.39
C LEU A 177 -1.63 -7.97 -0.10
N MET A 178 -2.78 -8.50 -0.49
CA MET A 178 -3.06 -8.90 -1.86
C MET A 178 -3.76 -7.82 -2.67
N THR A 179 -4.58 -7.00 -2.00
CA THR A 179 -5.45 -6.01 -2.65
C THR A 179 -5.55 -4.74 -1.82
N VAL A 180 -5.50 -3.60 -2.50
CA VAL A 180 -5.71 -2.28 -1.91
C VAL A 180 -6.78 -1.56 -2.72
N THR A 181 -7.84 -1.15 -2.04
CA THR A 181 -8.87 -0.27 -2.63
C THR A 181 -8.64 1.14 -2.13
N ILE A 182 -8.21 2.04 -3.03
CA ILE A 182 -8.04 3.46 -2.74
C ILE A 182 -9.28 4.19 -3.26
N LEU A 183 -10.12 4.72 -2.38
CA LEU A 183 -11.33 5.44 -2.78
C LEU A 183 -11.01 6.87 -3.24
N ASP A 184 -11.92 7.45 -4.03
CA ASP A 184 -11.82 8.84 -4.51
C ASP A 184 -11.62 9.81 -3.35
N GLY A 185 -10.64 10.70 -3.49
CA GLY A 185 -10.28 11.70 -2.48
C GLY A 185 -8.81 11.64 -2.05
N VAL A 186 -8.16 10.47 -2.21
CA VAL A 186 -6.71 10.35 -1.97
C VAL A 186 -5.95 11.08 -3.08
N ILE A 187 -5.08 12.00 -2.69
CA ILE A 187 -4.30 12.89 -3.56
C ILE A 187 -2.87 12.38 -3.70
N SER A 188 -2.30 11.79 -2.65
CA SER A 188 -0.90 11.35 -2.65
C SER A 188 -0.68 10.03 -1.94
N ILE A 189 0.29 9.28 -2.45
CA ILE A 189 0.88 8.11 -1.82
C ILE A 189 2.30 8.48 -1.42
N GLY A 190 2.63 8.35 -0.14
CA GLY A 190 3.92 8.72 0.43
C GLY A 190 5.02 7.72 0.12
N ASP A 191 6.23 8.08 0.54
CA ASP A 191 7.42 7.27 0.31
C ASP A 191 7.30 5.91 1.00
N GLY A 192 7.70 4.84 0.30
CA GLY A 192 7.66 3.47 0.82
C GLY A 192 6.28 2.97 1.23
N ALA A 193 5.18 3.65 0.87
CA ALA A 193 3.85 3.40 1.45
C ALA A 193 3.38 1.94 1.33
N PHE A 194 3.76 1.24 0.27
CA PHE A 194 3.51 -0.18 0.02
C PHE A 194 4.80 -0.95 -0.29
N SER A 195 5.96 -0.45 0.13
CA SER A 195 7.24 -1.18 -0.03
C SER A 195 7.10 -2.60 0.54
N ASP A 196 7.66 -3.58 -0.14
CA ASP A 196 7.72 -4.98 0.30
C ASP A 196 6.34 -5.63 0.51
N CYS A 197 5.29 -5.10 -0.13
CA CYS A 197 4.01 -5.79 -0.24
C CYS A 197 4.09 -6.89 -1.30
N ASN A 198 4.95 -7.91 -1.11
CA ASN A 198 5.28 -8.88 -2.16
C ASN A 198 4.07 -9.68 -2.70
N SER A 199 2.96 -9.77 -1.95
CA SER A 199 1.72 -10.43 -2.41
C SER A 199 0.74 -9.51 -3.15
N LEU A 200 1.05 -8.21 -3.30
CA LEU A 200 0.14 -7.23 -3.89
C LEU A 200 -0.03 -7.48 -5.39
N LEU A 201 -1.21 -7.97 -5.78
CA LEU A 201 -1.47 -8.37 -7.17
C LEU A 201 -1.82 -7.19 -8.08
N ALA A 202 -2.52 -6.21 -7.51
CA ALA A 202 -3.03 -5.06 -8.25
C ALA A 202 -3.23 -3.86 -7.31
N VAL A 203 -2.97 -2.68 -7.85
CA VAL A 203 -3.35 -1.39 -7.28
C VAL A 203 -4.22 -0.65 -8.29
N THR A 204 -5.36 -0.11 -7.83
CA THR A 204 -6.21 0.76 -8.64
C THR A 204 -6.09 2.18 -8.09
N PHE A 205 -5.53 3.08 -8.89
CA PHE A 205 -5.42 4.49 -8.53
C PHE A 205 -6.71 5.23 -8.89
N PRO A 206 -7.29 6.04 -7.98
CA PRO A 206 -8.36 6.95 -8.35
C PRO A 206 -7.81 8.13 -9.16
N GLU A 207 -8.67 8.77 -9.94
CA GLU A 207 -8.33 9.96 -10.75
C GLU A 207 -7.88 11.18 -9.89
N SER A 208 -8.11 11.13 -8.58
CA SER A 208 -7.66 12.15 -7.63
C SER A 208 -6.17 12.09 -7.31
N ILE A 209 -5.47 10.99 -7.61
CA ILE A 209 -4.02 10.88 -7.36
C ILE A 209 -3.26 11.91 -8.18
N ARG A 210 -2.29 12.56 -7.54
CA ARG A 210 -1.37 13.53 -8.13
C ARG A 210 0.09 13.12 -7.95
N SER A 211 0.41 12.41 -6.87
CA SER A 211 1.78 12.06 -6.50
C SER A 211 1.90 10.63 -5.98
N ILE A 212 2.92 9.92 -6.47
CA ILE A 212 3.36 8.62 -5.98
C ILE A 212 4.79 8.81 -5.45
N GLY A 213 5.01 8.53 -4.17
CA GLY A 213 6.28 8.75 -3.48
C GLY A 213 7.42 7.83 -3.95
N GLY A 214 8.63 8.13 -3.51
CA GLY A 214 9.81 7.30 -3.74
C GLY A 214 9.63 5.94 -3.09
N LEU A 215 10.06 4.88 -3.77
CA LEU A 215 9.93 3.49 -3.29
C LEU A 215 8.48 3.07 -2.92
N ALA A 216 7.45 3.80 -3.36
CA ALA A 216 6.08 3.60 -2.88
C ALA A 216 5.55 2.16 -3.10
N PHE A 217 5.98 1.48 -4.16
CA PHE A 217 5.68 0.07 -4.46
C PHE A 217 6.97 -0.72 -4.69
N TYR A 218 8.08 -0.32 -4.08
CA TYR A 218 9.34 -1.06 -4.16
C TYR A 218 9.16 -2.50 -3.70
N GLU A 219 9.78 -3.46 -4.40
CA GLU A 219 9.67 -4.90 -4.11
C GLU A 219 8.22 -5.44 -4.04
N CYS A 220 7.25 -4.80 -4.72
CA CYS A 220 5.92 -5.39 -4.94
C CYS A 220 5.97 -6.48 -6.01
N GLU A 221 6.65 -7.59 -5.71
CA GLU A 221 7.03 -8.63 -6.67
C GLU A 221 5.82 -9.25 -7.39
N SER A 222 4.65 -9.41 -6.75
CA SER A 222 3.45 -9.98 -7.40
C SER A 222 2.63 -8.99 -8.23
N LEU A 223 3.02 -7.71 -8.29
CA LEU A 223 2.29 -6.70 -9.04
C LEU A 223 2.48 -6.96 -10.54
N THR A 224 1.39 -7.09 -11.29
CA THR A 224 1.45 -7.55 -12.70
C THR A 224 1.32 -6.44 -13.74
N SER A 225 0.60 -5.38 -13.41
CA SER A 225 0.42 -4.22 -14.29
C SER A 225 0.17 -2.97 -13.47
N VAL A 226 0.56 -1.83 -14.04
CA VAL A 226 0.41 -0.51 -13.41
C VAL A 226 -0.15 0.45 -14.44
N THR A 227 -1.26 1.10 -14.13
CA THR A 227 -1.82 2.19 -14.96
C THR A 227 -1.64 3.52 -14.26
N ILE A 228 -0.89 4.44 -14.85
CA ILE A 228 -0.70 5.79 -14.36
C ILE A 228 -1.87 6.68 -14.86
N PRO A 229 -2.74 7.21 -13.98
CA PRO A 229 -3.88 8.03 -14.40
C PRO A 229 -3.48 9.41 -14.91
N ALA A 230 -4.40 10.11 -15.57
CA ALA A 230 -4.16 11.37 -16.28
C ALA A 230 -3.55 12.46 -15.38
N ASN A 231 -3.95 12.49 -14.11
CA ASN A 231 -3.61 13.58 -13.22
C ASN A 231 -2.32 13.36 -12.40
N VAL A 232 -1.60 12.24 -12.56
CA VAL A 232 -0.33 12.03 -11.86
C VAL A 232 0.73 12.96 -12.46
N THR A 233 1.28 13.84 -11.63
CA THR A 233 2.31 14.79 -12.00
C THR A 233 3.68 14.47 -11.39
N HIS A 234 3.73 13.53 -10.43
CA HIS A 234 4.96 13.12 -9.77
C HIS A 234 5.00 11.61 -9.48
N ILE A 235 6.12 10.99 -9.82
CA ILE A 235 6.49 9.61 -9.47
C ILE A 235 7.89 9.69 -8.88
N GLY A 236 8.03 9.27 -7.63
CA GLY A 236 9.29 9.32 -6.90
C GLY A 236 10.29 8.27 -7.39
N ILE A 237 11.54 8.47 -6.98
CA ILE A 237 12.66 7.58 -7.34
C ILE A 237 12.36 6.15 -6.89
N GLY A 238 12.51 5.18 -7.79
CA GLY A 238 12.32 3.76 -7.49
C GLY A 238 10.88 3.38 -7.09
N ALA A 239 9.88 4.21 -7.38
CA ALA A 239 8.49 3.95 -6.97
C ALA A 239 7.97 2.55 -7.36
N PHE A 240 8.51 1.97 -8.44
CA PHE A 240 8.18 0.63 -8.94
C PHE A 240 9.44 -0.24 -9.13
N GLY A 241 10.52 0.07 -8.40
CA GLY A 241 11.74 -0.74 -8.42
C GLY A 241 11.47 -2.14 -7.89
N GLU A 242 12.14 -3.15 -8.46
CA GLU A 242 11.99 -4.56 -8.09
C GLU A 242 10.53 -5.10 -8.16
N CYS A 243 9.64 -4.45 -8.91
CA CYS A 243 8.34 -5.01 -9.28
C CYS A 243 8.50 -6.09 -10.37
N THR A 244 9.08 -7.24 -10.02
CA THR A 244 9.57 -8.27 -10.95
C THR A 244 8.51 -8.94 -11.82
N HIS A 245 7.22 -8.82 -11.51
CA HIS A 245 6.14 -9.37 -12.34
C HIS A 245 5.38 -8.33 -13.15
N VAL A 246 5.75 -7.05 -13.10
CA VAL A 246 5.10 -6.03 -13.94
C VAL A 246 5.46 -6.28 -15.40
N THR A 247 4.48 -6.67 -16.21
CA THR A 247 4.68 -7.00 -17.63
C THR A 247 4.61 -5.77 -18.53
N GLU A 248 3.92 -4.72 -18.08
CA GLU A 248 3.80 -3.43 -18.77
C GLU A 248 3.39 -2.31 -17.81
N PHE A 249 3.85 -1.10 -18.13
CA PHE A 249 3.32 0.15 -17.60
C PHE A 249 2.38 0.77 -18.63
N CYS A 250 1.14 1.05 -18.23
CA CYS A 250 0.18 1.81 -19.00
C CYS A 250 0.16 3.25 -18.47
N VAL A 251 0.03 4.22 -19.37
CA VAL A 251 -0.14 5.63 -19.00
C VAL A 251 -1.37 6.16 -19.74
N SER A 252 -2.25 6.85 -19.03
CA SER A 252 -3.41 7.51 -19.64
C SER A 252 -2.97 8.46 -20.76
N GLU A 253 -3.68 8.47 -21.89
CA GLU A 253 -3.40 9.36 -23.03
C GLU A 253 -3.49 10.86 -22.65
N ASP A 254 -4.26 11.19 -21.62
CA ASP A 254 -4.43 12.54 -21.10
C ASP A 254 -3.32 12.94 -20.09
N ASN A 255 -2.41 12.02 -19.73
CA ASN A 255 -1.32 12.35 -18.82
C ASN A 255 -0.25 13.20 -19.52
N THR A 256 0.00 14.41 -19.01
CA THR A 256 0.95 15.36 -19.60
C THR A 256 2.37 15.28 -19.02
N HIS A 257 2.62 14.42 -18.05
CA HIS A 257 3.89 14.32 -17.30
C HIS A 257 4.64 13.01 -17.53
N PHE A 258 3.94 11.95 -17.92
CA PHE A 258 4.49 10.63 -18.17
C PHE A 258 3.96 10.06 -19.48
N LYS A 259 4.67 9.08 -20.02
CA LYS A 259 4.23 8.30 -21.17
C LYS A 259 4.73 6.87 -21.07
N SER A 260 4.05 5.95 -21.75
CA SER A 260 4.54 4.60 -21.95
C SER A 260 4.95 4.40 -23.40
N ILE A 261 6.10 3.79 -23.63
CA ILE A 261 6.56 3.38 -24.95
C ILE A 261 6.84 1.89 -24.87
N ASN A 262 6.07 1.07 -25.59
CA ASN A 262 6.16 -0.39 -25.56
C ASN A 262 6.12 -0.98 -24.14
N GLY A 263 5.28 -0.41 -23.26
CA GLY A 263 5.14 -0.86 -21.87
C GLY A 263 6.23 -0.35 -20.92
N VAL A 264 7.22 0.42 -21.40
CA VAL A 264 8.26 1.04 -20.57
C VAL A 264 7.84 2.44 -20.15
N LEU A 265 8.01 2.77 -18.86
CA LEU A 265 7.58 4.04 -18.29
C LEU A 265 8.64 5.14 -18.48
N PHE A 266 8.23 6.29 -19.01
CA PHE A 266 9.06 7.46 -19.21
C PHE A 266 8.41 8.73 -18.65
N THR A 267 9.24 9.75 -18.45
CA THR A 267 8.79 11.15 -18.43
C THR A 267 8.19 11.55 -19.79
N ALA A 268 7.24 12.49 -19.81
CA ALA A 268 6.53 12.89 -21.03
C ALA A 268 7.48 13.42 -22.13
N ASP A 269 8.54 14.14 -21.75
CA ASP A 269 9.57 14.60 -22.68
C ASP A 269 10.50 13.47 -23.18
N GLY A 270 10.43 12.28 -22.58
CA GLY A 270 11.25 11.12 -22.92
C GLY A 270 12.70 11.20 -22.45
N GLN A 271 13.08 12.18 -21.62
CA GLN A 271 14.47 12.33 -21.18
C GLN A 271 14.85 11.36 -20.06
N VAL A 272 13.87 10.80 -19.35
CA VAL A 272 14.10 9.83 -18.27
C VAL A 272 13.32 8.56 -18.55
N LEU A 273 14.03 7.44 -18.69
CA LEU A 273 13.46 6.09 -18.57
C LEU A 273 13.30 5.82 -17.08
N ILE A 274 12.05 5.78 -16.61
CA ILE A 274 11.74 5.67 -15.19
C ILE A 274 11.83 4.22 -14.73
N GLN A 275 11.13 3.31 -15.42
CA GLN A 275 11.08 1.90 -15.04
C GLN A 275 10.80 1.03 -16.26
N PHE A 276 11.61 -0.02 -16.43
CA PHE A 276 11.37 -1.11 -17.37
C PHE A 276 10.41 -2.14 -16.75
N PRO A 277 9.48 -2.73 -17.53
CA PRO A 277 8.60 -3.79 -17.04
C PRO A 277 9.41 -5.08 -16.84
N LEU A 278 9.86 -5.30 -15.61
CA LEU A 278 10.78 -6.38 -15.24
C LEU A 278 10.20 -7.78 -15.49
N GLY A 279 8.87 -7.92 -15.46
CA GLY A 279 8.15 -9.16 -15.74
C GLY A 279 7.83 -9.37 -17.23
N SER A 280 8.25 -8.44 -18.11
CA SER A 280 8.03 -8.58 -19.54
C SER A 280 8.81 -9.76 -20.14
N SER A 281 8.34 -10.24 -21.30
CA SER A 281 9.04 -11.26 -22.08
C SER A 281 10.14 -10.68 -22.99
N ILE A 282 10.49 -9.41 -22.82
CA ILE A 282 11.48 -8.71 -23.63
C ILE A 282 12.88 -9.24 -23.29
N THR A 283 13.57 -9.76 -24.28
CA THR A 283 14.95 -10.27 -24.13
C THR A 283 16.01 -9.28 -24.57
N GLU A 284 15.65 -8.33 -25.43
CA GLU A 284 16.56 -7.30 -25.95
C GLU A 284 15.80 -5.98 -26.00
N TYR A 285 16.43 -4.91 -25.54
CA TYR A 285 15.80 -3.59 -25.54
C TYR A 285 16.76 -2.52 -26.05
N THR A 286 16.24 -1.58 -26.84
CA THR A 286 17.01 -0.40 -27.26
C THR A 286 16.43 0.82 -26.60
N VAL A 287 17.24 1.52 -25.80
CA VAL A 287 16.84 2.79 -25.20
C VAL A 287 16.72 3.83 -26.32
N PRO A 288 15.59 4.54 -26.45
CA PRO A 288 15.42 5.55 -27.49
C PRO A 288 16.48 6.66 -27.41
N ASP A 289 16.97 7.12 -28.57
CA ASP A 289 17.89 8.26 -28.60
C ASP A 289 17.21 9.53 -28.08
N GLY A 290 17.89 10.31 -27.24
CA GLY A 290 17.35 11.48 -26.57
C GLY A 290 17.09 11.26 -25.08
N VAL A 291 16.94 10.01 -24.65
CA VAL A 291 16.96 9.64 -23.23
C VAL A 291 18.28 10.08 -22.62
N LYS A 292 18.23 10.80 -21.49
CA LYS A 292 19.40 11.33 -20.77
C LYS A 292 19.72 10.54 -19.52
N CYS A 293 18.69 9.98 -18.89
CA CYS A 293 18.77 9.31 -17.60
C CYS A 293 18.05 7.96 -17.63
N ILE A 294 18.72 6.93 -17.12
CA ILE A 294 18.09 5.66 -16.72
C ILE A 294 17.87 5.73 -15.20
N GLY A 295 16.63 5.52 -14.76
CA GLY A 295 16.22 5.67 -13.36
C GLY A 295 16.87 4.66 -12.40
N PHE A 296 16.73 4.94 -11.10
CA PHE A 296 17.07 4.01 -10.02
C PHE A 296 16.35 2.68 -10.22
N ALA A 297 17.09 1.57 -10.11
CA ALA A 297 16.57 0.20 -10.28
C ALA A 297 15.73 -0.03 -11.56
N ALA A 298 15.94 0.79 -12.61
CA ALA A 298 15.05 0.80 -13.76
C ALA A 298 14.99 -0.54 -14.52
N PHE A 299 16.10 -1.29 -14.54
CA PHE A 299 16.18 -2.65 -15.09
C PHE A 299 16.60 -3.68 -14.01
N CYS A 300 16.62 -3.30 -12.74
CA CYS A 300 17.07 -4.16 -11.65
C CYS A 300 16.31 -5.49 -11.65
N ARG A 301 17.04 -6.61 -11.56
CA ARG A 301 16.53 -7.99 -11.54
C ARG A 301 15.63 -8.33 -12.74
N SER A 302 15.93 -7.77 -13.90
CA SER A 302 15.22 -8.10 -15.14
C SER A 302 15.64 -9.50 -15.64
N GLU A 303 14.93 -10.55 -15.20
CA GLU A 303 15.31 -11.96 -15.40
C GLU A 303 15.29 -12.43 -16.87
N ASN A 304 14.45 -11.82 -17.71
CA ASN A 304 14.32 -12.20 -19.13
C ASN A 304 15.26 -11.43 -20.05
N LEU A 305 15.70 -10.25 -19.62
CA LEU A 305 16.49 -9.34 -20.44
C LEU A 305 17.92 -9.86 -20.54
N ARG A 306 18.44 -9.90 -21.77
CA ARG A 306 19.78 -10.40 -22.10
C ARG A 306 20.66 -9.29 -22.63
N SER A 307 20.07 -8.28 -23.24
CA SER A 307 20.84 -7.11 -23.66
C SER A 307 20.04 -5.82 -23.64
N VAL A 308 20.78 -4.71 -23.42
CA VAL A 308 20.27 -3.37 -23.70
C VAL A 308 21.26 -2.62 -24.58
N THR A 309 20.74 -2.04 -25.66
CA THR A 309 21.48 -1.08 -26.48
C THR A 309 21.20 0.34 -25.98
N ILE A 310 22.26 1.04 -25.56
CA ILE A 310 22.19 2.35 -24.89
C ILE A 310 22.85 3.41 -25.78
N PRO A 311 22.13 4.47 -26.19
CA PRO A 311 22.68 5.55 -27.01
C PRO A 311 23.58 6.49 -26.20
N GLU A 312 24.46 7.23 -26.88
CA GLU A 312 25.37 8.22 -26.26
C GLU A 312 24.63 9.36 -25.55
N SER A 313 23.36 9.58 -25.88
CA SER A 313 22.51 10.56 -25.21
C SER A 313 22.29 10.23 -23.73
N VAL A 314 22.37 8.96 -23.32
CA VAL A 314 22.28 8.55 -21.92
C VAL A 314 23.58 8.91 -21.21
N THR A 315 23.48 9.82 -20.24
CA THR A 315 24.66 10.34 -19.52
C THR A 315 24.59 10.10 -18.02
N VAL A 316 23.42 9.72 -17.50
CA VAL A 316 23.15 9.45 -16.09
C VAL A 316 22.52 8.06 -15.95
N PHE A 317 23.05 7.30 -15.00
CA PHE A 317 22.53 6.01 -14.57
C PHE A 317 22.18 6.14 -13.09
N GLY A 318 20.94 5.80 -12.74
CA GLY A 318 20.53 5.70 -11.35
C GLY A 318 21.25 4.56 -10.65
N ASP A 319 21.30 4.64 -9.32
CA ASP A 319 21.83 3.53 -8.52
C ASP A 319 21.04 2.26 -8.82
N GLU A 320 21.74 1.12 -8.83
CA GLU A 320 21.16 -0.21 -9.05
C GLU A 320 20.44 -0.39 -10.40
N ALA A 321 20.66 0.50 -11.38
CA ALA A 321 19.93 0.51 -12.64
C ALA A 321 19.88 -0.85 -13.37
N PHE A 322 20.92 -1.68 -13.25
CA PHE A 322 21.03 -3.02 -13.83
C PHE A 322 21.41 -4.10 -12.81
N ASP A 323 21.30 -3.84 -11.52
CA ASP A 323 21.69 -4.80 -10.48
C ASP A 323 20.84 -6.07 -10.58
N GLY A 324 21.43 -7.24 -10.35
CA GLY A 324 20.73 -8.52 -10.49
C GLY A 324 20.35 -8.93 -11.92
N CYS A 325 20.77 -8.20 -12.96
CA CYS A 325 20.67 -8.69 -14.35
C CYS A 325 21.74 -9.76 -14.61
N GLU A 326 21.32 -11.03 -14.76
CA GLU A 326 22.25 -12.15 -14.99
C GLU A 326 22.47 -12.45 -16.48
N ASN A 327 23.70 -12.82 -16.86
CA ASN A 327 24.10 -13.13 -18.24
C ASN A 327 23.67 -12.03 -19.24
N PHE A 328 23.98 -10.79 -18.88
CA PHE A 328 23.48 -9.58 -19.51
C PHE A 328 24.60 -8.78 -20.18
N THR A 329 24.33 -8.24 -21.38
CA THR A 329 25.28 -7.42 -22.16
C THR A 329 24.73 -6.03 -22.44
N ILE A 330 25.54 -5.00 -22.18
CA ILE A 330 25.27 -3.63 -22.62
C ILE A 330 25.93 -3.41 -23.98
N TYR A 331 25.15 -2.96 -24.96
CA TYR A 331 25.65 -2.48 -26.24
C TYR A 331 25.67 -0.95 -26.26
N GLY A 332 26.70 -0.33 -26.81
CA GLY A 332 26.78 1.12 -26.94
C GLY A 332 27.96 1.59 -27.77
N ALA A 333 28.13 2.91 -27.90
CA ALA A 333 29.29 3.48 -28.58
C ALA A 333 30.57 3.35 -27.72
N PRO A 334 31.75 3.11 -28.32
CA PRO A 334 33.02 3.15 -27.60
C PRO A 334 33.26 4.53 -26.98
N GLY A 335 33.74 4.57 -25.74
CA GLY A 335 33.96 5.78 -24.94
C GLY A 335 32.70 6.36 -24.28
N SER A 336 31.53 5.76 -24.50
CA SER A 336 30.25 6.24 -23.95
C SER A 336 30.16 6.08 -22.43
N LYS A 337 29.15 6.74 -21.85
CA LYS A 337 28.81 6.55 -20.43
C LYS A 337 28.31 5.13 -20.14
N ALA A 338 27.70 4.47 -21.13
CA ALA A 338 27.30 3.07 -21.03
C ALA A 338 28.50 2.12 -20.89
N GLU A 339 29.55 2.28 -21.71
CA GLU A 339 30.79 1.49 -21.59
C GLU A 339 31.42 1.69 -20.20
N LYS A 340 31.49 2.96 -19.75
CA LYS A 340 32.04 3.27 -18.43
C LYS A 340 31.24 2.58 -17.32
N TYR A 341 29.90 2.70 -17.35
CA TYR A 341 29.01 2.08 -16.36
C TYR A 341 29.18 0.55 -16.35
N ALA A 342 29.18 -0.09 -17.52
CA ALA A 342 29.32 -1.54 -17.65
C ALA A 342 30.62 -2.04 -17.02
N ARG A 343 31.75 -1.38 -17.31
CA ARG A 343 33.06 -1.71 -16.71
C ARG A 343 33.09 -1.52 -15.19
N GLU A 344 32.44 -0.47 -14.67
CA GLU A 344 32.40 -0.20 -13.22
C GLU A 344 31.59 -1.24 -12.44
N HIS A 345 30.58 -1.84 -13.09
CA HIS A 345 29.68 -2.83 -12.47
C HIS A 345 29.98 -4.28 -12.91
N GLY A 346 31.04 -4.50 -13.70
CA GLY A 346 31.43 -5.84 -14.17
C GLY A 346 30.44 -6.46 -15.16
N ILE A 347 29.69 -5.64 -15.91
CA ILE A 347 28.74 -6.06 -16.94
C ILE A 347 29.47 -6.15 -18.28
N ASP A 348 29.15 -7.17 -19.08
CA ASP A 348 29.70 -7.33 -20.43
C ASP A 348 29.32 -6.14 -21.32
N PHE A 349 30.29 -5.58 -22.04
CA PHE A 349 30.08 -4.49 -22.99
C PHE A 349 30.51 -4.88 -24.40
N GLN A 350 29.69 -4.52 -25.39
CA GLN A 350 30.00 -4.69 -26.81
C GLN A 350 29.69 -3.41 -27.59
N GLU A 351 30.48 -3.14 -28.62
CA GLU A 351 30.20 -2.03 -29.55
C GLU A 351 28.91 -2.32 -30.32
N ALA A 352 27.98 -1.36 -30.34
CA ALA A 352 26.77 -1.47 -31.14
C ALA A 352 27.09 -1.27 -32.64
N SER A 353 26.74 -2.24 -33.49
CA SER A 353 26.75 -2.03 -34.95
C SER A 353 25.52 -1.21 -35.36
N GLU A 354 25.70 0.00 -35.89
CA GLU A 354 24.68 1.05 -36.07
C GLU A 354 23.30 0.60 -36.62
N SER A 355 22.21 0.89 -35.89
CA SER A 355 21.36 2.09 -36.04
C SER A 355 20.38 2.15 -34.86
N PHE A 356 20.34 3.27 -34.12
CA PHE A 356 19.35 3.47 -33.05
C PHE A 356 18.02 3.85 -33.69
N PRO A 357 16.90 3.13 -33.45
CA PRO A 357 15.61 3.57 -33.95
C PRO A 357 15.29 4.95 -33.37
N ALA A 358 14.99 5.91 -34.25
CA ALA A 358 14.43 7.19 -33.84
C ALA A 358 13.02 6.96 -33.26
N PHE A 359 12.57 7.86 -32.37
CA PHE A 359 11.19 7.87 -31.87
C PHE A 359 10.20 7.82 -33.05
N GLU A 360 9.30 6.83 -33.07
CA GLU A 360 8.04 6.92 -33.80
C GLU A 360 6.97 7.58 -32.93
#